data_AF-A0A7T7VR91-F1
#
_entry.id   AF-A0A7T7VR91-F1
#
_cell.length_a   1.000
_cell.length_b   1.000
_cell.length_c   1.000
_cell.angle_alpha   90.00
_cell.angle_beta   90.00
_cell.angle_gamma   90.00
#
_symmetry.space_group_name_H-M   'P 1'
#
loop_
_entity.id
_entity.type
_entity.pdbx_description
1 polymer ?
#
loop_
_entity_poly.entity_id
_entity_poly.type
_entity_poly.pdbx_seq_one_letter_code
_entity_poly.pdbx_strand_id
1 'polypeptide(L)' 'MGNDIAKRSRWTVAIFLAQFAGDEAPFNSLDAPFEWACHGYEGVQIPTFEPG' A
#
# COMPACT_ATOMS: atom_id res chain seq x y z
N MET A 1 -21.20 -31.91 -8.60
CA MET A 1 -20.28 -31.97 -7.43
C MET A 1 -18.93 -32.39 -7.97
N GLY A 2 -17.88 -31.58 -8.05
CA GLY A 2 -17.57 -30.21 -7.69
C GLY A 2 -16.07 -30.06 -7.94
N ASN A 3 -15.62 -28.98 -8.58
CA ASN A 3 -14.19 -28.62 -8.57
C ASN A 3 -13.95 -27.14 -8.87
N ASP A 4 -14.78 -26.27 -8.30
CA ASP A 4 -14.63 -24.80 -8.39
C ASP A 4 -13.94 -24.24 -7.12
N ILE A 5 -13.06 -25.04 -6.50
CA ILE A 5 -12.31 -24.65 -5.29
C ILE A 5 -11.02 -23.89 -5.59
N ALA A 6 -10.73 -23.61 -6.87
CA ALA A 6 -9.42 -23.13 -7.32
C ALA A 6 -9.34 -21.61 -7.53
N LYS A 7 -10.45 -20.86 -7.49
CA LYS A 7 -10.42 -19.38 -7.43
C LYS A 7 -10.12 -18.88 -6.01
N ARG A 8 -9.16 -19.53 -5.34
CA ARG A 8 -8.76 -19.19 -3.97
C ARG A 8 -8.35 -17.74 -3.95
N SER A 9 -9.09 -16.94 -3.18
CA SER A 9 -8.77 -15.58 -2.80
C SER A 9 -7.30 -15.47 -2.43
N ARG A 10 -6.49 -14.97 -3.37
CA ARG A 10 -5.08 -14.65 -3.14
C ARG A 10 -5.06 -13.36 -2.33
N TRP A 11 -4.63 -13.45 -1.09
CA TRP A 11 -4.36 -12.28 -0.27
C TRP A 11 -3.04 -11.69 -0.73
N THR A 12 -3.09 -10.52 -1.37
CA THR A 12 -1.90 -9.79 -1.83
C THR A 12 -1.29 -9.01 -0.69
N VAL A 13 0.05 -8.97 -0.64
CA VAL A 13 0.78 -8.23 0.39
C VAL A 13 0.75 -6.74 0.04
N ALA A 14 0.40 -5.90 1.01
CA ALA A 14 0.43 -4.45 0.90
C ALA A 14 1.18 -3.82 2.06
N ILE A 15 1.79 -2.65 1.83
CA ILE A 15 2.47 -1.88 2.87
C ILE A 15 1.64 -0.66 3.30
N PHE A 16 1.64 -0.37 4.60
CA PHE A 16 1.01 0.82 5.17
C PHE A 16 2.01 1.99 5.20
N LEU A 17 1.75 3.01 4.38
CA LEU A 17 2.69 4.11 4.16
C LEU A 17 2.52 5.30 5.12
N ALA A 18 1.54 5.27 6.02
CA ALA A 18 1.24 6.43 6.87
C ALA A 18 2.41 6.90 7.76
N GLN A 19 3.26 5.98 8.19
CA GLN A 19 4.46 6.31 8.97
C GLN A 19 5.51 7.14 8.18
N PHE A 20 5.37 7.21 6.85
CA PHE A 20 6.29 7.89 5.93
C PHE A 20 5.71 9.17 5.33
N ALA A 21 4.48 9.56 5.72
CA ALA A 21 3.79 10.71 5.15
C ALA A 21 3.64 11.84 6.18
N GLY A 22 3.96 13.07 5.78
CA GLY A 22 3.87 14.28 6.61
C GLY A 22 3.97 15.56 5.78
N ASP A 23 3.88 16.72 6.41
CA ASP A 23 3.79 18.01 5.71
C ASP A 23 5.16 18.60 5.31
N GLU A 24 6.25 18.12 5.90
CA GLU A 24 7.60 18.63 5.69
C GLU A 24 8.50 17.64 4.94
N ALA A 25 9.48 18.16 4.19
CA ALA A 25 10.46 17.33 3.51
C ALA A 25 11.27 16.47 4.51
N PRO A 26 11.60 15.21 4.18
CA PRO A 26 11.35 14.52 2.92
C PRO A 26 10.01 13.75 2.85
N PHE A 27 9.09 13.97 3.78
CA PHE A 27 7.85 13.19 3.94
C PHE A 27 6.64 13.80 3.22
N ASN A 28 6.82 14.96 2.58
CA ASN A 28 5.79 15.71 1.86
C ASN A 28 5.56 15.27 0.40
N SER A 29 6.16 14.16 -0.02
CA SER A 29 5.88 13.51 -1.30
C SER A 29 5.79 12.00 -1.14
N LEU A 30 4.93 11.38 -1.94
CA LEU A 30 4.78 9.92 -2.03
C LEU A 30 5.75 9.27 -3.03
N ASP A 31 6.51 10.04 -3.80
CA ASP A 31 7.36 9.51 -4.88
C ASP A 31 8.43 8.54 -4.35
N ALA A 32 9.20 8.99 -3.35
CA ALA A 32 10.25 8.18 -2.74
C ALA A 32 9.71 6.89 -2.08
N PRO A 33 8.64 6.93 -1.25
CA PRO A 33 8.05 5.70 -0.71
C PRO A 33 7.47 4.76 -1.77
N PHE A 34 6.89 5.29 -2.85
CA PHE A 34 6.31 4.46 -3.92
C PHE A 34 7.37 3.76 -4.77
N GLU A 35 8.50 4.43 -5.02
CA GLU A 35 9.59 3.88 -5.83
C GLU A 35 10.09 2.55 -5.26
N TRP A 36 10.38 2.45 -3.95
CA TRP A 36 10.80 1.18 -3.37
C TRP A 36 9.63 0.22 -3.10
N ALA A 37 8.43 0.71 -2.80
CA ALA A 37 7.29 -0.15 -2.50
C ALA A 37 6.88 -1.03 -3.71
N CYS A 38 6.99 -0.50 -4.93
CA CYS A 38 6.65 -1.24 -6.15
C CYS A 38 7.57 -2.45 -6.43
N HIS A 39 8.72 -2.54 -5.77
CA HIS A 39 9.66 -3.65 -5.93
C HIS A 39 9.36 -4.87 -5.03
N GLY A 40 8.49 -4.72 -4.02
CA GLY A 40 8.26 -5.78 -3.03
C GLY A 40 6.80 -5.98 -2.61
N TYR A 41 5.89 -5.08 -3.01
CA TYR A 41 4.49 -5.12 -2.63
C TYR A 41 3.58 -5.03 -3.85
N GLU A 42 2.51 -5.83 -3.86
CA GLU A 42 1.47 -5.79 -4.90
C GLU A 42 0.43 -4.70 -4.62
N GLY A 43 0.44 -4.10 -3.42
CA GLY A 43 -0.44 -2.98 -3.06
C GLY A 43 0.17 -2.04 -2.02
N VAL A 44 -0.46 -0.88 -1.88
CA VAL A 44 -0.13 0.12 -0.84
C VAL A 44 -1.41 0.58 -0.16
N GLN A 45 -1.31 0.89 1.14
CA GLN A 45 -2.38 1.55 1.89
C GLN A 45 -1.98 3.00 2.17
N ILE A 46 -2.80 3.93 1.70
CA ILE A 46 -2.58 5.38 1.80
C ILE A 46 -3.39 5.93 2.98
N PRO A 47 -2.78 6.70 3.90
CA PRO A 47 -3.53 7.40 4.94
C PRO A 47 -4.48 8.42 4.32
N THR A 48 -5.71 8.50 4.84
CA THR A 48 -6.58 9.64 4.61
C THR A 48 -6.31 10.67 5.69
N PHE A 49 -5.86 11.85 5.30
CA PHE A 49 -5.73 12.98 6.21
C PHE A 49 -7.07 13.72 6.25
N GLU A 50 -7.74 13.70 7.40
CA GLU A 50 -8.76 14.72 7.67
C GLU A 50 -8.05 15.95 8.26
N PRO A 51 -8.17 17.14 7.64
CA PRO A 51 -7.80 18.37 8.31
C PRO A 51 -8.80 18.59 9.45
N GLY A 52 -8.28 18.65 10.68
CA GLY A 52 -9.06 19.05 11.86
C GLY A 52 -9.42 20.53 11.86
#